data_AF-A0A258RAA3-F1
#
_entry.id   AF-A0A258RAA3-F1
#
_cell.length_a   1.000
_cell.length_b   1.000
_cell.length_c   1.000
_cell.angle_alpha   90.00
_cell.angle_beta   90.00
_cell.angle_gamma   90.00
#
_symmetry.space_group_name_H-M   'P 1'
#
loop_
_entity.id
_entity.type
_entity.pdbx_description
1 polymer ?
#
loop_
_entity_poly.entity_id
_entity_poly.type
_entity_poly.pdbx_seq_one_letter_code
_entity_poly.pdbx_strand_id
1 'polypeptide(L)'
;MAGRTTAEGLEDPAEGHTLEEDAPKDLSAQEHAQVEEHRNLRPLAVYEVIRREGVDELRRPVASLWWSGLAAGLSIGFSVVAEAALHAHLPDAPWRPIIESIGYSLGFLIVILGRYQLFTEITLTAVLPVLAEPTRAALAALARIWAVVFAANMVGTAIFAALLSTRLILPAEIDEAILVISRELATLTPIDALVRGIVAGWLIATVAWLLP
;
A
#
# COMPACT_ATOMS: atom_id res chain seq x y z
N MET A 1 70.32 3.21 -46.33
CA MET A 1 70.07 2.11 -47.28
C MET A 1 68.57 2.04 -47.52
N ALA A 2 68.17 2.14 -48.77
CA ALA A 2 66.79 2.07 -49.23
C ALA A 2 66.30 0.63 -49.31
N GLY A 3 64.99 0.43 -49.18
CA GLY A 3 64.32 -0.82 -49.49
C GLY A 3 62.80 -0.66 -49.44
N ARG A 4 62.21 -0.27 -50.57
CA ARG A 4 60.76 -0.36 -50.86
C ARG A 4 60.42 -1.76 -51.37
N THR A 5 59.21 -2.27 -51.07
CA THR A 5 58.36 -3.21 -51.87
C THR A 5 57.02 -3.31 -51.11
N THR A 6 55.97 -2.54 -51.42
CA THR A 6 54.81 -2.79 -52.32
C THR A 6 53.97 -4.05 -52.05
N ALA A 7 52.67 -3.80 -51.80
CA ALA A 7 51.48 -4.37 -52.48
C ALA A 7 50.43 -5.06 -51.59
N GLU A 8 49.24 -4.44 -51.63
CA GLU A 8 47.89 -5.01 -51.81
C GLU A 8 47.26 -5.91 -50.75
N GLY A 9 45.96 -5.63 -50.56
CA GLY A 9 45.13 -6.09 -49.45
C GLY A 9 44.49 -7.45 -49.64
N LEU A 10 43.79 -7.87 -48.58
CA LEU A 10 42.67 -8.82 -48.57
C LEU A 10 42.00 -8.79 -47.18
N GLU A 11 40.78 -8.25 -47.19
CA GLU A 11 39.55 -8.54 -46.44
C GLU A 11 39.55 -9.07 -44.98
N ASP A 12 38.72 -8.38 -44.17
CA ASP A 12 38.21 -8.59 -42.79
C ASP A 12 37.26 -9.80 -42.71
N PRO A 13 37.03 -10.49 -41.55
CA PRO A 13 36.08 -9.98 -40.53
C PRO A 13 36.34 -10.47 -39.08
N ALA A 14 36.42 -9.57 -38.10
CA ALA A 14 36.07 -9.91 -36.70
C ALA A 14 35.69 -8.68 -35.85
N GLU A 15 34.40 -8.34 -35.95
CA GLU A 15 33.53 -8.00 -34.82
C GLU A 15 34.05 -6.97 -33.80
N GLY A 16 34.10 -5.71 -34.23
CA GLY A 16 33.75 -4.62 -33.34
C GLY A 16 32.23 -4.61 -33.17
N HIS A 17 31.73 -5.05 -32.02
CA HIS A 17 30.33 -4.84 -31.65
C HIS A 17 30.17 -3.34 -31.30
N THR A 18 30.14 -2.49 -32.32
CA THR A 18 29.70 -1.11 -32.19
C THR A 18 28.23 -1.16 -31.85
N LEU A 19 27.91 -0.75 -30.63
CA LEU A 19 26.61 -0.17 -30.32
C LEU A 19 26.48 1.07 -31.20
N GLU A 20 26.07 0.91 -32.46
CA GLU A 20 25.51 2.01 -33.23
C GLU A 20 24.30 2.48 -32.43
N GLU A 21 24.46 3.66 -31.82
CA GLU A 21 23.37 4.42 -31.21
C GLU A 21 22.31 4.65 -32.29
N ASP A 22 21.25 3.86 -32.24
CA ASP A 22 19.95 4.21 -32.81
C ASP A 22 19.48 5.49 -32.09
N ALA A 23 19.93 6.64 -32.58
CA ALA A 23 19.41 7.93 -32.19
C ALA A 23 17.89 7.92 -32.40
N PRO A 24 17.08 8.37 -31.42
CA PRO A 24 15.64 8.27 -31.54
C PRO A 24 15.17 9.09 -32.75
N LYS A 25 14.49 8.43 -33.69
CA LYS A 25 13.77 9.11 -34.77
C LYS A 25 12.85 10.16 -34.15
N ASP A 26 13.00 11.40 -34.59
CA ASP A 26 12.16 12.52 -34.17
C ASP A 26 10.71 12.15 -34.51
N LEU A 27 9.89 11.96 -33.47
CA LEU A 27 8.53 11.46 -33.61
C LEU A 27 7.71 12.48 -34.41
N SER A 28 6.89 12.02 -35.34
CA SER A 28 5.96 12.91 -36.04
C SER A 28 4.96 13.51 -35.05
N ALA A 29 4.39 14.68 -35.38
CA ALA A 29 3.36 15.31 -34.53
C ALA A 29 2.15 14.39 -34.26
N GLN A 30 1.84 13.45 -35.18
CA GLN A 30 0.80 12.44 -34.99
C GLN A 30 1.22 11.34 -34.01
N GLU A 31 2.48 10.91 -34.04
CA GLU A 31 3.02 9.95 -33.06
C GLU A 31 3.14 10.58 -31.67
N HIS A 32 3.52 11.86 -31.59
CA HIS A 32 3.45 12.61 -30.33
C HIS A 32 2.03 12.71 -29.80
N ALA A 33 1.05 13.03 -30.65
CA ALA A 33 -0.36 13.08 -30.24
C ALA A 33 -0.89 11.71 -29.77
N GLN A 34 -0.52 10.62 -30.45
CA GLN A 34 -0.88 9.27 -30.05
C GLN A 34 -0.21 8.86 -28.73
N VAL A 35 1.08 9.16 -28.53
CA VAL A 35 1.78 8.88 -27.27
C VAL A 35 1.15 9.68 -26.12
N GLU A 36 0.77 10.93 -26.36
CA GLU A 36 0.12 11.79 -25.37
C GLU A 36 -1.30 11.31 -25.05
N GLU A 37 -2.07 10.88 -26.05
CA GLU A 37 -3.39 10.28 -25.88
C GLU A 37 -3.30 8.96 -25.08
N HIS A 38 -2.36 8.06 -25.44
CA HIS A 38 -2.13 6.82 -24.70
C HIS A 38 -1.64 7.08 -23.27
N ARG A 39 -0.84 8.13 -23.04
CA ARG A 39 -0.46 8.57 -21.69
C ARG A 39 -1.64 9.09 -20.90
N ASN A 40 -2.51 9.91 -21.49
CA ASN A 40 -3.71 10.43 -20.84
C ASN A 40 -4.75 9.34 -20.54
N LEU A 41 -4.79 8.28 -21.35
CA LEU A 41 -5.61 7.10 -21.10
C LEU A 41 -5.15 6.31 -19.87
N ARG A 42 -3.87 6.34 -19.47
CA ARG A 42 -3.38 5.56 -18.31
C ARG A 42 -3.98 6.03 -16.97
N PRO A 43 -3.93 7.32 -16.59
CA PRO A 43 -4.58 7.80 -15.37
C PRO A 43 -6.10 7.60 -15.38
N LEU A 44 -6.76 7.84 -16.52
CA LEU A 44 -8.20 7.65 -16.65
C LEU A 44 -8.59 6.17 -16.53
N ALA A 45 -7.79 5.26 -17.10
CA ALA A 45 -8.01 3.83 -16.97
C ALA A 45 -7.87 3.38 -15.50
N VAL A 46 -6.81 3.81 -14.79
CA VAL A 46 -6.63 3.50 -13.37
C VAL A 46 -7.80 4.05 -12.54
N TYR A 47 -8.19 5.30 -12.77
CA TYR A 47 -9.35 5.90 -12.12
C TYR A 47 -10.62 5.08 -12.35
N GLU A 48 -10.90 4.68 -13.60
CA GLU A 48 -12.12 3.94 -13.92
C GLU A 48 -12.11 2.52 -13.35
N VAL A 49 -10.95 1.86 -13.26
CA VAL A 49 -10.80 0.58 -12.55
C VAL A 49 -11.16 0.74 -11.08
N ILE A 50 -10.52 1.68 -10.37
CA ILE A 50 -10.76 1.89 -8.93
C ILE A 50 -12.21 2.33 -8.68
N ARG A 51 -12.78 3.18 -9.54
CA ARG A 51 -14.18 3.61 -9.43
C ARG A 51 -15.14 2.43 -9.57
N ARG A 52 -14.89 1.51 -10.51
CA ARG A 52 -15.72 0.30 -10.71
C ARG A 52 -15.62 -0.64 -9.52
N GLU A 53 -14.43 -0.87 -8.99
CA GLU A 53 -14.25 -1.62 -7.74
C GLU A 53 -15.02 -0.98 -6.58
N GLY A 54 -15.01 0.34 -6.48
CA GLY A 54 -15.83 1.09 -5.54
C GLY A 54 -17.33 0.81 -5.68
N VAL A 55 -17.86 0.70 -6.91
CA VAL A 55 -19.27 0.35 -7.16
C VAL A 55 -19.58 -1.06 -6.68
N ASP A 56 -18.68 -2.02 -6.92
CA ASP A 56 -18.83 -3.39 -6.47
C ASP A 56 -18.81 -3.49 -4.95
N GLU A 57 -17.92 -2.73 -4.30
CA GLU A 57 -17.84 -2.64 -2.85
C GLU A 57 -19.10 -2.01 -2.26
N LEU A 58 -19.63 -0.94 -2.86
CA LEU A 58 -20.91 -0.30 -2.49
C LEU A 58 -22.09 -1.29 -2.46
N ARG A 59 -22.05 -2.31 -3.33
CA ARG A 59 -23.08 -3.35 -3.46
C ARG A 59 -22.83 -4.58 -2.57
N ARG A 60 -21.69 -4.64 -1.90
CA ARG A 60 -21.28 -5.83 -1.15
C ARG A 60 -22.22 -6.13 0.02
N PRO A 61 -22.64 -7.40 0.21
CA PRO A 61 -23.53 -7.78 1.30
C PRO A 61 -22.93 -7.48 2.68
N VAL A 62 -23.77 -7.03 3.62
CA VAL A 62 -23.36 -6.68 5.00
C VAL A 62 -22.60 -7.83 5.68
N ALA A 63 -23.05 -9.07 5.54
CA ALA A 63 -22.39 -10.22 6.14
C ALA A 63 -20.97 -10.44 5.58
N SER A 64 -20.77 -10.21 4.28
CA SER A 64 -19.44 -10.32 3.65
C SER A 64 -18.50 -9.22 4.15
N LEU A 65 -19.00 -7.98 4.25
CA LEU A 65 -18.26 -6.86 4.83
C LEU A 65 -17.87 -7.12 6.28
N TRP A 66 -18.81 -7.63 7.08
CA TRP A 66 -18.59 -7.89 8.49
C TRP A 66 -17.50 -8.94 8.72
N TRP A 67 -17.59 -10.10 8.09
CA TRP A 67 -16.61 -11.16 8.29
C TRP A 67 -15.24 -10.82 7.71
N SER A 68 -15.20 -10.16 6.54
CA SER A 68 -13.94 -9.66 5.98
C SER A 68 -13.31 -8.58 6.86
N GLY A 69 -14.12 -7.65 7.38
CA GLY A 69 -13.66 -6.61 8.29
C GLY A 69 -13.20 -7.14 9.64
N LEU A 70 -13.85 -8.19 10.15
CA LEU A 70 -13.40 -8.86 11.37
C LEU A 70 -12.02 -9.49 11.16
N ALA A 71 -11.81 -10.18 10.04
CA ALA A 71 -10.52 -10.76 9.67
C ALA A 71 -9.44 -9.68 9.51
N ALA A 72 -9.76 -8.54 8.90
CA ALA A 72 -8.85 -7.40 8.81
C ALA A 72 -8.47 -6.87 10.21
N GLY A 73 -9.45 -6.69 11.10
CA GLY A 73 -9.22 -6.19 12.47
C GLY A 73 -8.38 -7.13 13.34
N LEU A 74 -8.52 -8.44 13.17
CA LEU A 74 -7.64 -9.44 13.80
C LEU A 74 -6.23 -9.37 13.20
N SER A 75 -6.14 -9.26 11.87
CA SER A 75 -4.88 -9.29 11.13
C SER A 75 -4.02 -8.05 11.37
N ILE A 76 -4.63 -6.88 11.50
CA ILE A 76 -3.88 -5.64 11.76
C ILE A 76 -3.20 -5.64 13.14
N GLY A 77 -3.68 -6.47 14.08
CA GLY A 77 -3.02 -6.68 15.37
C GLY A 77 -1.58 -7.21 15.25
N PHE A 78 -1.27 -7.96 14.19
CA PHE A 78 0.10 -8.45 13.94
C PHE A 78 1.10 -7.33 13.66
N SER A 79 0.66 -6.12 13.27
CA SER A 79 1.53 -4.95 13.13
C SER A 79 2.26 -4.64 14.43
N VAL A 80 1.51 -4.52 15.53
CA VAL A 80 2.08 -4.20 16.85
C VAL A 80 2.91 -5.36 17.40
N VAL A 81 2.50 -6.61 17.14
CA VAL A 81 3.27 -7.79 17.57
C VAL A 81 4.63 -7.85 16.87
N ALA A 82 4.69 -7.59 15.56
CA ALA A 82 5.94 -7.62 14.81
C ALA A 82 6.87 -6.46 15.19
N GLU A 83 6.33 -5.25 15.35
CA GLU A 83 7.09 -4.10 15.86
C GLU A 83 7.63 -4.39 17.27
N ALA A 84 6.82 -4.93 18.18
CA ALA A 84 7.24 -5.30 19.52
C ALA A 84 8.27 -6.42 19.54
N ALA A 85 8.16 -7.41 18.65
CA ALA A 85 9.15 -8.47 18.53
C ALA A 85 10.53 -7.91 18.13
N LEU A 86 10.57 -6.95 17.20
CA LEU A 86 11.80 -6.25 16.83
C LEU A 86 12.31 -5.38 17.99
N HIS A 87 11.42 -4.62 18.62
CA HIS A 87 11.76 -3.75 19.76
C HIS A 87 12.40 -4.53 20.92
N ALA A 88 11.91 -5.74 21.20
CA ALA A 88 12.39 -6.59 22.28
C ALA A 88 13.75 -7.26 22.00
N HIS A 89 14.11 -7.45 20.72
CA HIS A 89 15.32 -8.21 20.33
C HIS A 89 16.43 -7.36 19.73
N LEU A 90 16.12 -6.13 19.31
CA LEU A 90 17.13 -5.20 18.81
C LEU A 90 17.89 -4.55 19.97
N PRO A 91 19.20 -4.31 19.84
CA PRO A 91 19.97 -3.61 20.85
C PRO A 91 19.49 -2.17 21.00
N ASP A 92 19.60 -1.62 22.20
CA ASP A 92 19.31 -0.21 22.44
C ASP A 92 20.31 0.68 21.69
N ALA A 93 19.85 1.24 20.58
CA ALA A 93 20.65 2.03 19.67
C ALA A 93 19.80 3.12 19.01
N PRO A 94 20.38 4.27 18.62
CA PRO A 94 19.62 5.38 18.02
C PRO A 94 18.86 5.02 16.74
N TRP A 95 19.31 3.99 16.01
CA TRP A 95 18.68 3.52 14.77
C TRP A 95 17.56 2.50 15.01
N ARG A 96 17.41 1.97 16.24
CA ARG A 96 16.42 0.94 16.57
C ARG A 96 14.99 1.31 16.17
N PRO A 97 14.49 2.53 16.45
CA PRO A 97 13.13 2.95 16.06
C PRO A 97 12.86 2.80 14.56
N ILE A 98 13.87 3.05 13.72
CA ILE A 98 13.72 2.97 12.26
C ILE A 98 13.44 1.54 11.82
N ILE A 99 14.13 0.57 12.43
CA ILE A 99 13.99 -0.85 12.06
C ILE A 99 12.74 -1.46 12.68
N GLU A 100 12.43 -1.17 13.94
CA GLU A 100 11.24 -1.72 14.58
C GLU A 100 9.94 -1.23 13.92
N SER A 101 9.86 0.04 13.51
CA SER A 101 8.70 0.58 12.79
C SER A 101 8.43 -0.10 11.43
N ILE A 102 9.43 -0.77 10.82
CA ILE A 102 9.19 -1.60 9.63
C ILE A 102 8.30 -2.80 9.99
N GLY A 103 8.43 -3.35 11.19
CA GLY A 103 7.59 -4.44 11.70
C GLY A 103 6.11 -4.11 11.69
N TYR A 104 5.76 -2.83 11.91
CA TYR A 104 4.37 -2.36 11.87
C TYR A 104 3.69 -2.57 10.51
N SER A 105 4.46 -2.69 9.42
CA SER A 105 3.91 -2.98 8.09
C SER A 105 3.33 -4.39 7.94
N LEU A 106 3.68 -5.34 8.82
CA LEU A 106 3.30 -6.74 8.67
C LEU A 106 1.78 -6.96 8.67
N GLY A 107 1.04 -6.32 9.59
CA GLY A 107 -0.42 -6.44 9.63
C GLY A 107 -1.09 -5.89 8.36
N PHE A 108 -0.58 -4.79 7.81
CA PHE A 108 -1.03 -4.25 6.52
C PHE A 108 -0.73 -5.21 5.38
N LEU A 109 0.45 -5.84 5.35
CA LEU A 109 0.79 -6.84 4.35
C LEU A 109 -0.20 -8.01 4.38
N ILE A 110 -0.54 -8.53 5.57
CA ILE A 110 -1.52 -9.61 5.72
C ILE A 110 -2.89 -9.18 5.21
N VAL A 111 -3.35 -7.97 5.55
CA VAL A 111 -4.64 -7.42 5.10
C VAL A 111 -4.69 -7.29 3.58
N ILE A 112 -3.68 -6.67 2.98
CA ILE A 112 -3.63 -6.39 1.54
C ILE A 112 -3.54 -7.69 0.75
N LEU A 113 -2.63 -8.60 1.12
CA LEU A 113 -2.48 -9.89 0.45
C LEU A 113 -3.72 -10.79 0.66
N GLY A 114 -4.34 -10.69 1.83
CA GLY A 114 -5.59 -11.39 2.16
C GLY A 114 -6.84 -10.78 1.51
N ARG A 115 -6.74 -9.58 0.93
CA ARG A 115 -7.85 -8.79 0.40
C ARG A 115 -8.97 -8.60 1.44
N TYR A 116 -8.57 -8.35 2.69
CA TYR A 116 -9.50 -8.15 3.79
C TYR A 116 -9.98 -6.71 3.87
N GLN A 117 -11.19 -6.51 4.39
CA GLN A 117 -11.79 -5.19 4.43
C GLN A 117 -11.29 -4.35 5.60
N LEU A 118 -10.24 -3.58 5.36
CA LEU A 118 -9.77 -2.57 6.29
C LEU A 118 -10.41 -1.21 5.99
N PHE A 119 -10.93 -0.55 7.02
CA PHE A 119 -11.65 0.71 6.92
C PHE A 119 -10.84 1.80 6.21
N THR A 120 -9.56 1.92 6.53
CA THR A 120 -8.66 2.94 5.98
C THR A 120 -8.37 2.74 4.49
N GLU A 121 -8.43 1.50 3.99
CA GLU A 121 -8.18 1.15 2.60
C GLU A 121 -9.40 1.43 1.71
N ILE A 122 -10.58 1.01 2.16
CA ILE A 122 -11.84 1.12 1.40
C ILE A 122 -12.35 2.56 1.32
N THR A 123 -11.85 3.45 2.18
CA THR A 123 -12.36 4.82 2.28
C THR A 123 -12.28 5.55 0.93
N LEU A 124 -11.13 5.51 0.25
CA LEU A 124 -10.99 6.20 -1.03
C LEU A 124 -11.82 5.53 -2.13
N THR A 125 -11.71 4.21 -2.28
CA THR A 125 -12.35 3.47 -3.37
C THR A 125 -13.88 3.56 -3.29
N ALA A 126 -14.46 3.53 -2.09
CA ALA A 126 -15.91 3.70 -1.90
C ALA A 126 -16.39 5.14 -2.11
N VAL A 127 -15.53 6.15 -1.89
CA VAL A 127 -15.89 7.58 -2.08
C VAL A 127 -15.93 7.98 -3.55
N LEU A 128 -15.01 7.48 -4.38
CA LEU A 128 -14.92 7.82 -5.80
C LEU A 128 -16.25 7.66 -6.59
N PRO A 129 -16.97 6.52 -6.53
CA PRO A 129 -18.25 6.38 -7.22
C PRO A 129 -19.33 7.31 -6.69
N VAL A 130 -19.30 7.66 -5.40
CA VAL A 130 -20.25 8.61 -4.79
C VAL A 130 -19.99 10.04 -5.23
N LEU A 131 -18.72 10.42 -5.41
CA LEU A 131 -18.36 11.72 -5.98
C LEU A 131 -18.71 11.83 -7.46
N ALA A 132 -18.60 10.73 -8.22
CA ALA A 132 -18.98 10.69 -9.62
C ALA A 132 -20.50 10.85 -9.82
N GLU A 133 -21.31 10.16 -9.00
CA GLU A 133 -22.78 10.21 -9.08
C GLU A 133 -23.40 10.40 -7.68
N PRO A 134 -23.41 11.64 -7.15
CA PRO A 134 -23.88 11.91 -5.80
C PRO A 134 -25.39 11.77 -5.69
N THR A 135 -25.84 10.69 -5.04
CA THR A 135 -27.24 10.46 -4.72
C THR A 135 -27.41 10.14 -3.24
N ARG A 136 -28.61 10.33 -2.69
CA ARG A 136 -28.92 9.94 -1.29
C ARG A 136 -28.72 8.44 -1.07
N ALA A 137 -29.02 7.62 -2.08
CA ALA A 137 -28.80 6.19 -2.03
C ALA A 137 -27.30 5.84 -1.99
N ALA A 138 -26.48 6.52 -2.80
CA ALA A 138 -25.03 6.35 -2.80
C ALA A 138 -24.40 6.77 -1.46
N LEU A 139 -24.81 7.91 -0.89
CA LEU A 139 -24.37 8.36 0.43
C LEU A 139 -24.78 7.38 1.55
N ALA A 140 -25.99 6.83 1.50
CA ALA A 140 -26.45 5.82 2.45
C ALA A 140 -25.65 4.51 2.32
N ALA A 141 -25.34 4.08 1.09
CA ALA A 141 -24.51 2.91 0.84
C ALA A 141 -23.07 3.09 1.36
N LEU A 142 -22.50 4.28 1.16
CA LEU A 142 -21.18 4.65 1.69
C LEU A 142 -21.17 4.61 3.23
N ALA A 143 -22.12 5.30 3.86
CA ALA A 143 -22.24 5.31 5.32
C ALA A 143 -22.43 3.90 5.90
N ARG A 144 -23.19 3.04 5.23
CA ARG A 144 -23.37 1.62 5.61
C ARG A 144 -22.05 0.87 5.60
N ILE A 145 -21.25 0.98 4.54
CA ILE A 145 -19.95 0.28 4.45
C ILE A 145 -19.00 0.77 5.51
N TRP A 146 -18.87 2.09 5.65
CA TRP A 146 -18.03 2.69 6.69
C TRP A 146 -18.41 2.20 8.07
N ALA A 147 -19.69 2.24 8.43
CA ALA A 147 -20.16 1.78 9.74
C ALA A 147 -19.90 0.29 9.97
N VAL A 148 -20.22 -0.57 8.99
CA VAL A 148 -20.07 -2.03 9.12
C VAL A 148 -18.59 -2.42 9.20
N VAL A 149 -17.76 -1.91 8.30
CA VAL A 149 -16.33 -2.26 8.25
C VAL A 149 -15.60 -1.69 9.45
N PHE A 150 -15.85 -0.43 9.84
CA PHE A 150 -15.26 0.16 11.03
C PHE A 150 -15.61 -0.64 12.29
N ALA A 151 -16.89 -0.96 12.49
CA ALA A 151 -17.33 -1.76 13.64
C ALA A 151 -16.68 -3.15 13.64
N ALA A 152 -16.64 -3.83 12.49
CA ALA A 152 -16.01 -5.15 12.37
C ALA A 152 -14.50 -5.10 12.66
N ASN A 153 -13.78 -4.10 12.14
CA ASN A 153 -12.36 -3.90 12.43
C ASN A 153 -12.13 -3.68 13.93
N MET A 154 -12.93 -2.80 14.56
CA MET A 154 -12.84 -2.54 16.01
C MET A 154 -13.09 -3.80 16.83
N VAL A 155 -14.10 -4.61 16.48
CA VAL A 155 -14.36 -5.89 17.15
C VAL A 155 -13.18 -6.85 16.96
N GLY A 156 -12.62 -6.96 15.76
CA GLY A 156 -11.47 -7.82 15.48
C GLY A 156 -10.25 -7.41 16.29
N THR A 157 -9.93 -6.12 16.31
CA THR A 157 -8.81 -5.57 17.11
C THR A 157 -9.06 -5.76 18.60
N ALA A 158 -10.29 -5.58 19.08
CA ALA A 158 -10.63 -5.81 20.48
C ALA A 158 -10.49 -7.29 20.89
N ILE A 159 -10.90 -8.24 20.02
CA ILE A 159 -10.70 -9.67 20.25
C ILE A 159 -9.20 -10.00 20.29
N PHE A 160 -8.43 -9.48 19.33
CA PHE A 160 -6.98 -9.68 19.30
C PHE A 160 -6.30 -9.13 20.55
N ALA A 161 -6.64 -7.91 20.97
CA ALA A 161 -6.12 -7.29 22.18
C ALA A 161 -6.52 -8.06 23.45
N ALA A 162 -7.77 -8.53 23.54
CA ALA A 162 -8.23 -9.35 24.66
C ALA A 162 -7.44 -10.66 24.73
N LEU A 163 -7.19 -11.28 23.57
CA LEU A 163 -6.39 -12.50 23.47
C LEU A 163 -4.94 -12.26 23.92
N LEU A 164 -4.29 -11.18 23.48
CA LEU A 164 -2.95 -10.81 23.94
C LEU A 164 -2.90 -10.48 25.44
N SER A 165 -3.94 -9.86 25.99
CA SER A 165 -3.99 -9.51 27.41
C SER A 165 -3.93 -10.71 28.37
N THR A 166 -4.18 -11.92 27.86
CA THR A 166 -4.01 -13.16 28.64
C THR A 166 -2.55 -13.47 28.97
N ARG A 167 -1.58 -12.92 28.21
CA ARG A 167 -0.14 -13.20 28.33
C ARG A 167 0.25 -14.68 28.19
N LEU A 168 -0.60 -15.47 27.52
CA LEU A 168 -0.37 -16.91 27.30
C LEU A 168 0.24 -17.22 25.93
N ILE A 169 0.27 -16.26 25.02
CA ILE A 169 0.57 -16.48 23.60
C ILE A 169 1.96 -16.02 23.24
N LEU A 170 2.42 -14.92 23.84
CA LEU A 170 3.68 -14.29 23.52
C LEU A 170 4.65 -14.41 24.70
N PRO A 171 5.97 -14.42 24.44
CA PRO A 171 6.99 -14.23 25.47
C PRO A 171 6.79 -12.93 26.24
N ALA A 172 7.18 -12.92 27.52
CA ALA A 172 7.00 -11.77 28.41
C ALA A 172 7.66 -10.50 27.88
N GLU A 173 8.81 -10.63 27.21
CA GLU A 173 9.57 -9.50 26.65
C GLU A 173 8.80 -8.82 25.50
N ILE A 174 8.07 -9.60 24.69
CA ILE A 174 7.24 -9.06 23.62
C ILE A 174 5.99 -8.38 24.21
N ASP A 175 5.34 -8.99 25.21
CA ASP A 175 4.20 -8.38 25.89
C ASP A 175 4.56 -7.02 26.52
N GLU A 176 5.72 -6.93 27.17
CA GLU A 176 6.22 -5.68 27.72
C GLU A 176 6.49 -4.63 26.64
N ALA A 177 7.12 -5.03 25.53
CA ALA A 177 7.35 -4.14 24.39
C ALA A 177 6.05 -3.61 23.77
N ILE A 178 5.00 -4.45 23.64
CA ILE A 178 3.67 -4.03 23.17
C ILE A 178 3.12 -2.92 24.07
N LEU A 179 3.24 -3.06 25.40
CA LEU A 179 2.78 -2.05 26.35
C LEU A 179 3.57 -0.75 26.26
N VAL A 180 4.89 -0.82 26.06
CA VAL A 180 5.75 0.35 25.87
C VAL A 180 5.32 1.14 24.62
N ILE A 181 5.24 0.46 23.48
CA ILE A 181 4.84 1.06 22.19
C ILE A 181 3.42 1.66 22.29
N SER A 182 2.47 0.90 22.86
CA SER A 182 1.07 1.33 22.93
C SER A 182 0.84 2.53 23.87
N ARG A 183 1.63 2.66 24.94
CA ARG A 183 1.51 3.79 25.88
C ARG A 183 1.86 5.12 25.24
N GLU A 184 2.81 5.15 24.30
CA GLU A 184 3.17 6.37 23.60
C GLU A 184 1.97 6.92 22.81
N LEU A 185 1.24 6.06 22.10
CA LEU A 185 0.02 6.44 21.38
C LEU A 185 -1.09 6.94 22.32
N ALA A 186 -1.18 6.41 23.54
CA ALA A 186 -2.17 6.84 24.53
C ALA A 186 -1.91 8.25 25.09
N THR A 187 -0.73 8.83 24.85
CA THR A 187 -0.40 10.22 25.27
C THR A 187 -0.83 11.28 24.26
N LEU A 188 -1.26 10.89 23.06
CA LEU A 188 -1.64 11.83 22.02
C LEU A 188 -2.87 12.64 22.39
N THR A 189 -2.84 13.95 22.14
CA THR A 189 -4.05 14.75 22.19
C THR A 189 -4.98 14.40 21.02
N PRO A 190 -6.29 14.66 21.11
CA PRO A 190 -7.21 14.41 20.01
C PRO A 190 -6.80 15.09 18.68
N ILE A 191 -6.22 16.29 18.77
CA ILE A 191 -5.75 17.03 17.59
C ILE A 191 -4.50 16.36 17.00
N ASP A 192 -3.55 15.96 17.83
CA ASP A 192 -2.34 15.24 17.35
C ASP A 192 -2.71 13.92 16.69
N ALA A 193 -3.64 13.17 17.29
CA ALA A 193 -4.16 11.93 16.73
C ALA A 193 -4.87 12.17 15.39
N LEU A 194 -5.67 13.24 15.27
CA LEU A 194 -6.34 13.60 14.02
C LEU A 194 -5.33 13.95 12.92
N VAL A 195 -4.35 14.79 13.20
CA VAL A 195 -3.33 15.20 12.22
C VAL A 195 -2.50 14.01 11.76
N ARG A 196 -2.04 13.16 12.68
CA ARG A 196 -1.32 11.92 12.36
C ARG A 196 -2.21 10.98 11.54
N GLY A 197 -3.50 10.87 11.89
CA GLY A 197 -4.49 10.08 11.18
C GLY A 197 -4.71 10.53 9.74
N ILE A 198 -4.70 11.85 9.46
CA ILE A 198 -4.81 12.38 8.09
C ILE A 198 -3.61 11.94 7.24
N VAL A 199 -2.39 12.06 7.78
CA VAL A 199 -1.16 11.66 7.07
C VAL A 199 -1.16 10.15 6.82
N ALA A 200 -1.50 9.35 7.83
CA ALA A 200 -1.60 7.89 7.70
C ALA A 200 -2.68 7.49 6.68
N GLY A 201 -3.86 8.12 6.73
CA GLY A 201 -4.95 7.88 5.80
C GLY A 201 -4.57 8.23 4.36
N TRP A 202 -3.83 9.31 4.14
CA TRP A 202 -3.29 9.64 2.82
C TRP A 202 -2.34 8.56 2.30
N LEU A 203 -1.41 8.08 3.13
CA LEU A 203 -0.48 7.00 2.74
C LEU A 203 -1.24 5.71 2.37
N ILE A 204 -2.21 5.29 3.17
CA ILE A 204 -3.02 4.10 2.84
C ILE A 204 -3.84 4.31 1.57
N ALA A 205 -4.42 5.50 1.38
CA ALA A 205 -5.15 5.82 0.16
C ALA A 205 -4.25 5.77 -1.10
N THR A 206 -2.95 6.09 -0.99
CA THR A 206 -2.02 5.95 -2.12
C THR A 206 -1.79 4.50 -2.55
N VAL A 207 -1.88 3.53 -1.62
CA VAL A 207 -1.71 2.11 -1.93
C VAL A 207 -2.74 1.62 -2.96
N ALA A 208 -3.99 2.12 -2.88
CA ALA A 208 -5.04 1.78 -3.84
C ALA A 208 -4.71 2.17 -5.30
N TRP A 209 -3.80 3.12 -5.51
CA TRP A 209 -3.33 3.51 -6.85
C TRP A 209 -2.12 2.71 -7.34
N LEU A 210 -1.43 2.03 -6.43
CA LEU A 210 -0.20 1.27 -6.72
C LEU A 210 -0.48 -0.18 -7.11
N LEU A 211 -1.67 -0.70 -6.82
CA LEU A 211 -2.06 -2.09 -7.03
C LEU A 211 -3.25 -2.19 -8.02
N PRO A 212 -3.06 -1.90 -9.32
CA PRO A 212 -4.09 -2.16 -10.32
C PRO A 212 -4.29 -3.66 -10.61
#